data_AF-J3LTU2-F1
#
_entry.id   AF-J3LTU2-F1
#
_cell.length_a   1.000
_cell.length_b   1.000
_cell.length_c   1.000
_cell.angle_alpha   90.00
_cell.angle_beta   90.00
_cell.angle_gamma   90.00
#
_symmetry.space_group_name_H-M   'P 1'
#
loop_
_entity.id
_entity.type
_entity.pdbx_description
1 polymer ?
#
loop_
_entity_poly.entity_id
_entity_poly.type
_entity_poly.pdbx_seq_one_letter_code
_entity_poly.pdbx_strand_id
1 'polypeptide(L)'
;MTNGNAWATPRGWILIRDAAATFLPNPRDPDDKIQLAHLPEALHSRCSCVLSGKPTIPGCVVLLVEPVDTVIWYFHVGEDEEWTRHEYDIGIQMLDPPIDGKDHEKTPICSIGAYQGNRLAAGHALRITDPIAGGLGVSGAASEFSVESENDLYMVCQLLDWDIRTVYDVTVYKMDFSKHKWCVAEDIGGRVFLIAPWYFGPSCSAEECGLEKDRVCAIFAHYKYFEVSKVEDGETDEHELIDAPYSEHGMWILPTET
;
A
#
# COMPACT_ATOMS: atom_id res chain seq x y z
N MET A 1 9.43 9.73 17.77
CA MET A 1 9.06 10.10 16.38
C MET A 1 7.55 9.97 16.30
N THR A 2 6.83 11.04 15.98
CA THR A 2 5.43 10.92 15.57
C THR A 2 5.43 10.35 14.15
N ASN A 3 4.61 9.32 13.90
CA ASN A 3 4.59 8.52 12.67
C ASN A 3 4.19 9.31 11.40
N GLY A 4 3.98 10.63 11.50
CA GLY A 4 3.48 11.47 10.41
C GLY A 4 4.53 11.89 9.37
N ASN A 5 5.81 11.58 9.58
CA ASN A 5 6.88 11.95 8.64
C ASN A 5 7.85 10.80 8.32
N ALA A 6 7.39 9.56 8.47
CA ALA A 6 8.17 8.37 8.14
C ALA A 6 7.31 7.40 7.34
N TRP A 7 7.80 7.02 6.16
CA TRP A 7 7.09 6.14 5.24
C TRP A 7 8.02 5.02 4.81
N ALA A 8 7.81 3.80 5.33
CA ALA A 8 8.48 2.62 4.78
C ALA A 8 8.14 2.43 3.29
N THR A 9 8.86 1.53 2.64
CA THR A 9 8.76 1.27 1.19
C THR A 9 8.77 -0.24 0.96
N PRO A 10 8.24 -0.76 -0.17
CA PRO A 10 8.23 -2.19 -0.44
C PRO A 10 9.62 -2.84 -0.46
N ARG A 11 10.67 -2.02 -0.63
CA ARG A 11 12.06 -2.43 -0.75
C ARG A 11 12.84 -2.40 0.56
N GLY A 12 12.16 -2.22 1.71
CA GLY A 12 12.78 -2.24 3.04
C GLY A 12 13.48 -0.93 3.46
N TRP A 13 13.33 0.14 2.68
CA TRP A 13 13.80 1.49 3.05
C TRP A 13 12.68 2.31 3.69
N ILE A 14 13.03 3.36 4.43
CA ILE A 14 12.07 4.28 5.05
C ILE A 14 12.39 5.71 4.63
N LEU A 15 11.47 6.39 3.95
CA LEU A 15 11.59 7.83 3.70
C LEU A 15 11.32 8.57 5.00
N ILE A 16 12.29 9.34 5.48
CA ILE A 16 12.16 10.16 6.67
C ILE A 16 12.21 11.63 6.26
N ARG A 17 11.23 12.39 6.72
CA ARG A 17 11.23 13.86 6.68
C ARG A 17 11.33 14.40 8.10
N ASP A 18 12.33 15.22 8.37
CA ASP A 18 12.38 16.00 9.61
C ASP A 18 12.16 17.49 9.31
N ALA A 19 12.38 18.35 10.29
CA ALA A 19 12.16 19.79 10.14
C ALA A 19 13.06 20.45 9.08
N ALA A 20 14.21 19.86 8.76
CA ALA A 20 15.26 20.47 7.93
C ALA A 20 15.76 19.58 6.78
N ALA A 21 15.39 18.30 6.75
CA ALA A 21 15.91 17.34 5.81
C ALA A 21 14.87 16.29 5.40
N THR A 22 15.07 15.74 4.22
CA THR A 22 14.39 14.51 3.76
C THR A 22 15.46 13.53 3.30
N PHE A 23 15.42 12.30 3.79
CA PHE A 23 16.45 11.31 3.53
C PHE A 23 15.93 9.87 3.63
N LEU A 24 16.69 8.95 3.04
CA LEU A 24 16.50 7.51 3.14
C LEU A 24 17.70 6.94 3.94
N PRO A 25 17.54 6.56 5.22
CA PRO A 25 18.61 5.94 5.98
C PRO A 25 18.88 4.54 5.44
N ASN A 26 20.16 4.15 5.39
CA ASN A 26 20.53 2.81 4.98
C ASN A 26 20.15 1.83 6.10
N PRO A 27 19.27 0.86 5.86
CA PRO A 27 18.84 -0.08 6.89
C PRO A 27 19.95 -1.02 7.37
N ARG A 28 21.11 -1.05 6.67
CA ARG A 28 22.28 -1.85 7.03
C ARG A 28 23.40 -1.07 7.69
N ASP A 29 23.40 0.23 7.52
CA ASP A 29 24.44 1.11 8.05
C ASP A 29 23.77 2.39 8.61
N PRO A 30 23.65 2.51 9.94
CA PRO A 30 22.92 3.62 10.56
C PRO A 30 23.59 4.99 10.32
N ASP A 31 24.87 5.02 9.95
CA ASP A 31 25.60 6.26 9.67
C ASP A 31 25.47 6.68 8.18
N ASP A 32 25.01 5.77 7.31
CA ASP A 32 24.80 6.02 5.89
C ASP A 32 23.35 6.42 5.59
N LYS A 33 23.19 7.44 4.75
CA LYS A 33 21.88 7.92 4.32
C LYS A 33 21.97 8.59 2.96
N ILE A 34 20.93 8.38 2.17
CA ILE A 34 20.75 9.07 0.89
C ILE A 34 20.00 10.36 1.19
N GLN A 35 20.70 11.48 1.06
CA GLN A 35 20.14 12.81 1.23
C GLN A 35 19.32 13.19 0.00
N LEU A 36 18.08 13.64 0.20
CA LEU A 36 17.21 14.18 -0.84
C LEU A 36 17.00 15.69 -0.59
N ALA A 37 16.42 16.37 -1.58
CA ALA A 37 15.92 17.73 -1.38
C ALA A 37 14.89 17.74 -0.23
N HIS A 38 14.84 18.83 0.54
CA HIS A 38 13.84 18.94 1.61
C HIS A 38 12.45 19.03 1.00
N LEU A 39 11.55 18.13 1.42
CA LEU A 39 10.16 18.15 0.99
C LEU A 39 9.38 19.29 1.71
N PRO A 40 8.95 20.33 0.98
CA PRO A 40 8.56 21.60 1.58
C PRO A 40 7.21 21.56 2.30
N GLU A 41 6.29 20.67 1.91
CA GLU A 41 4.91 20.68 2.40
C GLU A 41 4.68 19.77 3.62
N ALA A 42 3.76 20.20 4.50
CA ALA A 42 3.30 19.36 5.60
C ALA A 42 2.37 18.29 5.03
N LEU A 43 2.90 17.09 4.87
CA LEU A 43 2.18 15.96 4.30
C LEU A 43 1.17 15.36 5.28
N HIS A 44 0.11 14.80 4.73
CA HIS A 44 -0.82 14.00 5.51
C HIS A 44 -0.15 12.70 6.02
N SER A 45 -0.53 12.25 7.21
CA SER A 45 -0.05 10.98 7.80
C SER A 45 -0.41 9.72 6.97
N ARG A 46 -1.28 9.87 5.96
CA ARG A 46 -1.78 8.80 5.10
C ARG A 46 -1.00 8.67 3.80
N CYS A 47 0.11 9.41 3.65
CA CYS A 47 0.94 9.26 2.47
C CYS A 47 1.56 7.86 2.41
N SER A 48 1.78 7.36 1.20
CA SER A 48 2.51 6.11 0.97
C SER A 48 3.73 6.38 0.09
N CYS A 49 4.84 5.68 0.36
CA CYS A 49 6.10 5.86 -0.35
C CYS A 49 6.50 4.59 -1.09
N VAL A 50 6.91 4.75 -2.34
CA VAL A 50 7.35 3.66 -3.22
C VAL A 50 8.66 4.05 -3.91
N LEU A 51 9.56 3.09 -4.02
CA LEU A 51 10.81 3.24 -4.76
C LEU A 51 10.71 2.44 -6.05
N SER A 52 11.04 3.05 -7.19
CA SER A 52 11.05 2.33 -8.48
C SER A 52 12.14 1.26 -8.55
N GLY A 53 13.24 1.43 -7.81
CA GLY A 53 14.40 0.55 -7.81
C GLY A 53 15.23 0.65 -6.53
N LYS A 54 16.51 0.27 -6.62
CA LYS A 54 17.45 0.45 -5.51
C LYS A 54 17.81 1.94 -5.41
N PRO A 55 17.59 2.60 -4.25
CA PRO A 55 17.81 4.04 -4.13
C PRO A 55 19.29 4.42 -4.22
N THR A 56 20.21 3.47 -4.07
CA THR A 56 21.65 3.66 -4.28
C THR A 56 22.05 3.78 -5.76
N ILE A 57 21.13 3.51 -6.69
CA ILE A 57 21.34 3.65 -8.14
C ILE A 57 20.78 5.02 -8.56
N PRO A 58 21.58 5.90 -9.19
CA PRO A 58 21.10 7.15 -9.75
C PRO A 58 19.91 6.96 -10.70
N GLY A 59 18.95 7.88 -10.65
CA GLY A 59 17.70 7.80 -11.42
C GLY A 59 16.63 6.91 -10.78
N CYS A 60 16.89 6.31 -9.60
CA CYS A 60 15.82 5.70 -8.81
C CYS A 60 14.76 6.75 -8.45
N VAL A 61 13.50 6.47 -8.75
CA VAL A 61 12.38 7.37 -8.45
C VAL A 61 11.89 7.08 -7.05
N VAL A 62 11.91 8.10 -6.20
CA VAL A 62 11.18 8.13 -4.93
C VAL A 62 9.81 8.74 -5.22
N LEU A 63 8.75 7.95 -5.07
CA LEU A 63 7.37 8.36 -5.32
C LEU A 63 6.62 8.41 -4.00
N LEU A 64 5.99 9.53 -3.68
CA LEU A 64 5.13 9.67 -2.53
C LEU A 64 3.72 10.06 -2.98
N VAL A 65 2.73 9.28 -2.56
CA VAL A 65 1.32 9.47 -2.90
C VAL A 65 0.61 10.08 -1.72
N GLU A 66 -0.04 11.22 -1.93
CA GLU A 66 -0.84 11.94 -0.95
C GLU A 66 -2.33 11.81 -1.30
N PRO A 67 -3.05 10.85 -0.68
CA PRO A 67 -4.41 10.51 -1.09
C PRO A 67 -5.42 11.62 -0.79
N VAL A 68 -5.19 12.43 0.25
CA VAL A 68 -6.14 13.46 0.72
C VAL A 68 -6.18 14.66 -0.23
N ASP A 69 -5.01 15.15 -0.64
CA ASP A 69 -4.92 16.29 -1.56
C ASP A 69 -4.91 15.87 -3.04
N THR A 70 -4.94 14.57 -3.33
CA THR A 70 -4.84 14.00 -4.68
C THR A 70 -3.57 14.44 -5.41
N VAL A 71 -2.44 14.32 -4.70
CA VAL A 71 -1.12 14.74 -5.16
C VAL A 71 -0.16 13.56 -5.17
N ILE A 72 0.71 13.52 -6.16
CA ILE A 72 1.90 12.68 -6.20
C ILE A 72 3.12 13.58 -6.18
N TRP A 73 4.04 13.27 -5.29
CA TRP A 73 5.38 13.85 -5.26
C TRP A 73 6.37 12.84 -5.82
N TYR A 74 7.32 13.30 -6.63
CA TYR A 74 8.40 12.44 -7.08
C TYR A 74 9.75 13.14 -7.10
N PHE A 75 10.80 12.33 -6.95
CA PHE A 75 12.19 12.76 -6.92
C PHE A 75 13.11 11.66 -7.48
N HIS A 76 13.96 12.02 -8.44
CA HIS A 76 14.99 11.14 -9.01
C HIS A 76 16.28 11.27 -8.20
N VAL A 77 16.66 10.19 -7.52
CA VAL A 77 17.86 10.17 -6.68
C VAL A 77 19.11 10.48 -7.51
N GLY A 78 19.86 11.50 -7.09
CA GLY A 78 21.12 11.92 -7.72
C GLY A 78 20.96 12.71 -9.02
N GLU A 79 19.73 12.99 -9.46
CA GLU A 79 19.44 13.75 -10.68
C GLU A 79 18.63 15.01 -10.38
N ASP A 80 17.58 14.91 -9.56
CA ASP A 80 16.72 16.04 -9.23
C ASP A 80 17.34 16.91 -8.11
N GLU A 81 17.19 18.23 -8.23
CA GLU A 81 17.57 19.19 -7.19
C GLU A 81 16.38 19.55 -6.27
N GLU A 82 15.15 19.34 -6.74
CA GLU A 82 13.91 19.68 -6.05
C GLU A 82 12.83 18.60 -6.28
N TRP A 83 11.87 18.49 -5.37
CA TRP A 83 10.73 17.59 -5.53
C TRP A 83 9.76 18.14 -6.57
N THR A 84 9.26 17.27 -7.44
CA THR A 84 8.19 17.63 -8.38
C THR A 84 6.83 17.22 -7.82
N ARG A 85 5.88 18.17 -7.84
CA ARG A 85 4.49 17.98 -7.43
C ARG A 85 3.60 17.74 -8.66
N HIS A 86 2.76 16.71 -8.61
CA HIS A 86 1.80 16.39 -9.65
C HIS A 86 0.41 16.13 -9.05
N GLU A 87 -0.57 16.95 -9.40
CA GLU A 87 -1.97 16.69 -9.06
C GLU A 87 -2.56 15.65 -10.01
N TYR A 88 -3.31 14.70 -9.47
CA TYR A 88 -4.03 13.71 -10.26
C TYR A 88 -5.54 13.83 -10.08
N ASP A 89 -6.26 13.33 -11.07
CA ASP A 89 -7.71 13.15 -11.04
C ASP A 89 -8.03 11.85 -11.78
N ILE A 90 -8.42 10.82 -11.01
CA ILE A 90 -8.79 9.51 -11.54
C ILE A 90 -10.30 9.28 -11.50
N GLY A 91 -11.08 10.32 -11.22
CA GLY A 91 -12.53 10.28 -11.15
C GLY A 91 -13.10 10.66 -9.79
N ILE A 92 -14.41 10.49 -9.67
CA ILE A 92 -15.18 10.82 -8.48
C ILE A 92 -15.88 9.58 -7.94
N GLN A 93 -15.97 9.50 -6.61
CA GLN A 93 -16.72 8.49 -5.90
C GLN A 93 -17.86 9.14 -5.13
N MET A 94 -19.05 8.55 -5.21
CA MET A 94 -20.22 9.01 -4.48
C MET A 94 -20.11 8.63 -3.00
N LEU A 95 -20.51 9.54 -2.12
CA LEU A 95 -20.55 9.39 -0.68
C LEU A 95 -21.99 9.31 -0.21
N ASP A 96 -22.39 8.14 0.27
CA ASP A 96 -23.66 7.94 0.95
C ASP A 96 -23.39 7.32 2.34
N PRO A 97 -23.77 7.95 3.46
CA PRO A 97 -24.30 9.30 3.54
C PRO A 97 -23.21 10.33 3.18
N PRO A 98 -23.61 11.57 2.84
CA PRO A 98 -22.68 12.67 2.62
C PRO A 98 -21.75 12.89 3.84
N ILE A 99 -20.46 13.13 3.58
CA ILE A 99 -19.46 13.45 4.60
C ILE A 99 -19.15 14.93 4.50
N ASP A 100 -19.21 15.65 5.63
CA ASP A 100 -18.99 17.10 5.70
C ASP A 100 -19.82 17.92 4.68
N GLY A 101 -21.04 17.46 4.39
CA GLY A 101 -21.96 18.09 3.45
C GLY A 101 -21.63 17.86 1.97
N LYS A 102 -20.63 17.01 1.67
CA LYS A 102 -20.30 16.57 0.31
C LYS A 102 -20.85 15.17 0.06
N ASP A 103 -21.55 15.00 -1.05
CA ASP A 103 -22.11 13.73 -1.53
C ASP A 103 -21.18 13.01 -2.53
N HIS A 104 -19.99 13.56 -2.77
CA HIS A 104 -18.94 12.96 -3.59
C HIS A 104 -17.55 13.47 -3.17
N GLU A 105 -16.53 12.68 -3.47
CA GLU A 105 -15.13 13.05 -3.36
C GLU A 105 -14.32 12.57 -4.58
N LYS A 106 -13.12 13.10 -4.79
CA LYS A 106 -12.19 12.55 -5.79
C LYS A 106 -11.76 11.15 -5.35
N THR A 107 -11.71 10.20 -6.26
CA THR A 107 -11.21 8.85 -5.97
C THR A 107 -9.72 8.92 -5.63
N PRO A 108 -9.30 8.55 -4.40
CA PRO A 108 -7.90 8.59 -4.01
C PRO A 108 -7.15 7.36 -4.53
N ILE A 109 -5.87 7.54 -4.86
CA ILE A 109 -4.94 6.42 -5.01
C ILE A 109 -4.49 6.02 -3.60
N CYS A 110 -4.90 4.83 -3.15
CA CYS A 110 -4.67 4.36 -1.77
C CYS A 110 -3.51 3.37 -1.65
N SER A 111 -3.10 2.78 -2.77
CA SER A 111 -2.00 1.83 -2.84
C SER A 111 -1.27 2.03 -4.16
N ILE A 112 0.06 1.95 -4.17
CA ILE A 112 0.84 1.86 -5.41
C ILE A 112 1.88 0.74 -5.27
N GLY A 113 2.04 -0.04 -6.34
CA GLY A 113 3.14 -0.97 -6.52
C GLY A 113 4.02 -0.53 -7.68
N ALA A 114 5.34 -0.59 -7.51
CA ALA A 114 6.28 -0.44 -8.63
C ALA A 114 6.65 -1.83 -9.17
N TYR A 115 6.56 -2.03 -10.48
CA TYR A 115 6.94 -3.26 -11.15
C TYR A 115 7.87 -2.99 -12.34
N GLN A 116 8.78 -3.94 -12.60
CA GLN A 116 9.77 -3.86 -13.69
C GLN A 116 10.58 -2.55 -13.73
N GLY A 117 10.94 -2.01 -12.56
CA GLY A 117 11.91 -0.91 -12.43
C GLY A 117 11.42 0.50 -12.77
N ASN A 118 10.25 0.67 -13.40
CA ASN A 118 9.72 2.00 -13.74
C ASN A 118 8.20 2.08 -14.01
N ARG A 119 7.45 0.97 -13.84
CA ARG A 119 6.00 0.97 -14.09
C ARG A 119 5.27 0.98 -12.76
N LEU A 120 4.27 1.84 -12.64
CA LEU A 120 3.47 1.96 -11.44
C LEU A 120 2.08 1.37 -11.69
N ALA A 121 1.58 0.61 -10.72
CA ALA A 121 0.21 0.15 -10.64
C ALA A 121 -0.43 0.76 -9.40
N ALA A 122 -1.61 1.36 -9.55
CA ALA A 122 -2.34 1.98 -8.47
C ALA A 122 -3.54 1.12 -8.06
N GLY A 123 -3.66 0.87 -6.76
CA GLY A 123 -4.86 0.38 -6.12
C GLY A 123 -5.65 1.53 -5.50
N HIS A 124 -6.95 1.32 -5.34
CA HIS A 124 -7.89 2.31 -4.84
C HIS A 124 -8.86 1.67 -3.86
N ALA A 125 -9.53 2.49 -3.06
CA ALA A 125 -10.63 2.05 -2.22
C ALA A 125 -11.94 2.49 -2.87
N LEU A 126 -12.89 1.57 -3.03
CA LEU A 126 -14.20 1.83 -3.61
C LEU A 126 -15.28 1.53 -2.57
N ARG A 127 -16.22 2.46 -2.36
CA ARG A 127 -17.47 2.14 -1.67
C ARG A 127 -18.40 1.43 -2.65
N ILE A 128 -18.83 0.23 -2.28
CA ILE A 128 -19.79 -0.54 -3.05
C ILE A 128 -21.17 -0.24 -2.46
N THR A 129 -21.91 0.61 -3.17
CA THR A 129 -23.34 0.84 -2.92
C THR A 129 -24.11 0.03 -3.95
N ASP A 130 -24.82 -1.01 -3.52
CA ASP A 130 -25.48 -1.94 -4.43
C ASP A 130 -26.91 -1.46 -4.77
N PRO A 131 -27.31 -1.33 -6.05
CA PRO A 131 -28.71 -1.11 -6.43
C PRO A 131 -29.41 -2.34 -7.03
N ILE A 132 -28.83 -3.55 -7.05
CA ILE A 132 -29.41 -4.68 -7.83
C ILE A 132 -29.90 -5.85 -6.96
N ALA A 133 -31.16 -6.24 -7.19
CA ALA A 133 -31.87 -7.30 -6.50
C ALA A 133 -31.26 -8.70 -6.77
N GLY A 134 -30.76 -9.35 -5.72
CA GLY A 134 -30.37 -10.77 -5.75
C GLY A 134 -29.14 -11.14 -4.92
N GLY A 135 -28.29 -10.17 -4.57
CA GLY A 135 -27.26 -10.32 -3.52
C GLY A 135 -27.85 -10.03 -2.15
N LEU A 136 -27.26 -10.57 -1.08
CA LEU A 136 -27.71 -10.50 0.31
C LEU A 136 -27.71 -9.08 0.95
N GLY A 137 -28.05 -8.02 0.21
CA GLY A 137 -28.28 -6.68 0.76
C GLY A 137 -27.12 -6.07 1.54
N VAL A 138 -25.87 -6.44 1.20
CA VAL A 138 -24.68 -5.97 1.92
C VAL A 138 -24.21 -4.66 1.28
N SER A 139 -24.33 -3.56 2.03
CA SER A 139 -23.61 -2.31 1.74
C SER A 139 -22.17 -2.49 2.26
N GLY A 140 -21.16 -2.23 1.44
CA GLY A 140 -19.77 -2.55 1.81
C GLY A 140 -18.72 -1.68 1.11
N ALA A 141 -17.46 -2.06 1.27
CA ALA A 141 -16.33 -1.42 0.61
C ALA A 141 -15.39 -2.48 0.01
N ALA A 142 -14.69 -2.13 -1.07
CA ALA A 142 -13.57 -2.90 -1.58
C ALA A 142 -12.28 -2.10 -1.40
N SER A 143 -11.23 -2.76 -0.91
CA SER A 143 -9.87 -2.22 -0.88
C SER A 143 -8.99 -3.02 -1.82
N GLU A 144 -8.35 -2.34 -2.75
CA GLU A 144 -7.43 -2.94 -3.72
C GLU A 144 -5.99 -2.58 -3.39
N PHE A 145 -5.13 -3.59 -3.25
CA PHE A 145 -3.71 -3.44 -2.98
C PHE A 145 -2.89 -3.96 -4.15
N SER A 146 -2.02 -3.12 -4.70
CA SER A 146 -1.06 -3.54 -5.72
C SER A 146 0.18 -4.12 -5.05
N VAL A 147 0.55 -5.34 -5.43
CA VAL A 147 1.69 -6.08 -4.87
C VAL A 147 2.60 -6.53 -6.00
N GLU A 148 3.87 -6.12 -5.94
CA GLU A 148 4.91 -6.66 -6.83
C GLU A 148 5.56 -7.88 -6.20
N SER A 149 5.76 -8.93 -7.00
CA SER A 149 6.38 -10.17 -6.54
C SER A 149 7.07 -10.89 -7.69
N GLU A 150 8.38 -11.12 -7.60
CA GLU A 150 9.18 -11.87 -8.60
C GLU A 150 9.00 -11.42 -10.06
N ASN A 151 8.86 -10.11 -10.31
CA ASN A 151 8.54 -9.49 -11.61
C ASN A 151 7.10 -9.64 -12.11
N ASP A 152 6.25 -10.31 -11.34
CA ASP A 152 4.82 -10.34 -11.56
C ASP A 152 4.12 -9.23 -10.77
N LEU A 153 2.94 -8.83 -11.26
CA LEU A 153 2.08 -7.87 -10.61
C LEU A 153 0.81 -8.57 -10.15
N TYR A 154 0.50 -8.41 -8.87
CA TYR A 154 -0.68 -8.93 -8.23
C TYR A 154 -1.56 -7.80 -7.69
N MET A 155 -2.86 -8.07 -7.60
CA MET A 155 -3.84 -7.23 -6.95
C MET A 155 -4.54 -8.06 -5.89
N VAL A 156 -4.44 -7.64 -4.63
CA VAL A 156 -5.23 -8.20 -3.54
C VAL A 156 -6.50 -7.36 -3.41
N CYS A 157 -7.66 -7.98 -3.53
CA CYS A 157 -8.96 -7.35 -3.34
C CYS A 157 -9.55 -7.85 -2.02
N GLN A 158 -9.78 -6.94 -1.07
CA GLN A 158 -10.49 -7.23 0.17
C GLN A 158 -11.91 -6.65 0.10
N LEU A 159 -12.91 -7.51 0.25
CA LEU A 159 -14.30 -7.09 0.41
C LEU A 159 -14.60 -6.91 1.89
N LEU A 160 -15.04 -5.72 2.25
CA LEU A 160 -15.28 -5.27 3.62
C LEU A 160 -16.76 -4.95 3.82
N ASP A 161 -17.24 -5.16 5.05
CA ASP A 161 -18.51 -4.62 5.51
C ASP A 161 -18.48 -3.08 5.61
N TRP A 162 -19.65 -2.48 5.80
CA TRP A 162 -19.84 -1.05 5.98
C TRP A 162 -19.02 -0.47 7.13
N ASP A 163 -18.76 -1.26 8.17
CA ASP A 163 -17.96 -0.80 9.30
C ASP A 163 -16.45 -0.71 8.97
N ILE A 164 -16.04 -1.17 7.79
CA ILE A 164 -14.65 -1.22 7.30
C ILE A 164 -13.76 -2.02 8.27
N ARG A 165 -14.36 -2.99 8.98
CA ARG A 165 -13.68 -3.88 9.93
C ARG A 165 -13.80 -5.32 9.49
N THR A 166 -15.02 -5.76 9.21
CA THR A 166 -15.24 -7.16 8.86
C THR A 166 -14.86 -7.42 7.41
N VAL A 167 -13.83 -8.23 7.20
CA VAL A 167 -13.45 -8.74 5.88
C VAL A 167 -14.29 -9.97 5.58
N TYR A 168 -15.04 -9.92 4.48
CA TYR A 168 -15.88 -11.03 4.01
C TYR A 168 -15.14 -11.98 3.10
N ASP A 169 -14.25 -11.42 2.28
CA ASP A 169 -13.57 -12.16 1.23
C ASP A 169 -12.26 -11.47 0.89
N VAL A 170 -11.27 -12.29 0.57
CA VAL A 170 -9.96 -11.85 0.08
C VAL A 170 -9.64 -12.64 -1.17
N THR A 171 -9.65 -11.95 -2.31
CA THR A 171 -9.29 -12.55 -3.60
C THR A 171 -7.99 -11.96 -4.09
N VAL A 172 -7.05 -12.83 -4.50
CA VAL A 172 -5.82 -12.40 -5.16
C VAL A 172 -5.94 -12.58 -6.67
N TYR A 173 -5.54 -11.56 -7.40
CA TYR A 173 -5.48 -11.58 -8.85
C TYR A 173 -4.04 -11.41 -9.32
N LYS A 174 -3.65 -12.12 -10.37
CA LYS A 174 -2.42 -11.92 -11.12
C LYS A 174 -2.72 -11.21 -12.43
N MET A 175 -1.90 -10.22 -12.80
CA MET A 175 -2.00 -9.55 -14.09
C MET A 175 -1.48 -10.44 -15.21
N ASP A 176 -2.33 -10.79 -16.18
CA ASP A 176 -1.92 -11.34 -17.46
C ASP A 176 -1.62 -10.17 -18.42
N PHE A 177 -0.35 -9.80 -18.52
CA PHE A 177 0.09 -8.71 -19.40
C PHE A 177 -0.13 -8.97 -20.90
N SER A 178 -0.24 -10.24 -21.31
CA SER A 178 -0.53 -10.58 -22.72
C SER A 178 -1.98 -10.27 -23.10
N LYS A 179 -2.89 -10.42 -22.13
CA LYS A 179 -4.33 -10.16 -22.29
C LYS A 179 -4.78 -8.84 -21.67
N HIS A 180 -3.88 -8.13 -20.98
CA HIS A 180 -4.17 -6.94 -20.18
C HIS A 180 -5.36 -7.16 -19.23
N LYS A 181 -5.36 -8.29 -18.51
CA LYS A 181 -6.48 -8.71 -17.67
C LYS A 181 -6.02 -9.29 -16.34
N TRP A 182 -6.73 -8.96 -15.28
CA TRP A 182 -6.63 -9.62 -13.98
C TRP A 182 -7.27 -11.02 -14.01
N CYS A 183 -6.50 -12.03 -13.61
CA CYS A 183 -6.95 -13.41 -13.46
C CYS A 183 -6.82 -13.82 -12.00
N VAL A 184 -7.80 -14.54 -11.45
CA VAL A 184 -7.72 -15.09 -10.08
C VAL A 184 -6.46 -15.96 -9.98
N ALA A 185 -5.70 -15.77 -8.91
CA ALA A 185 -4.53 -16.56 -8.58
C ALA A 185 -4.91 -17.65 -7.58
N GLU A 186 -4.54 -18.90 -7.86
CA GLU A 186 -4.74 -20.03 -6.92
C GLU A 186 -3.59 -20.10 -5.90
N ASP A 187 -2.41 -19.60 -6.27
CA ASP A 187 -1.22 -19.47 -5.43
C ASP A 187 -0.40 -18.23 -5.81
N ILE A 188 0.54 -17.86 -4.95
CA ILE A 188 1.45 -16.72 -5.14
C ILE A 188 2.92 -17.17 -5.08
N GLY A 189 3.19 -18.38 -5.57
CA GLY A 189 4.55 -18.93 -5.66
C GLY A 189 5.18 -19.25 -4.31
N GLY A 190 4.38 -19.57 -3.29
CA GLY A 190 4.87 -19.83 -1.94
C GLY A 190 5.37 -18.59 -1.21
N ARG A 191 4.92 -17.41 -1.64
CA ARG A 191 5.26 -16.12 -1.00
C ARG A 191 4.16 -15.69 -0.04
N VAL A 192 4.44 -14.63 0.72
CA VAL A 192 3.46 -13.96 1.56
C VAL A 192 3.32 -12.53 1.09
N PHE A 193 2.08 -12.08 0.93
CA PHE A 193 1.76 -10.68 0.67
C PHE A 193 1.37 -10.03 1.98
N LEU A 194 2.12 -9.04 2.40
CA LEU A 194 1.78 -8.25 3.58
C LEU A 194 1.03 -7.02 3.07
N ILE A 195 -0.12 -6.68 3.63
CA ILE A 195 -0.88 -5.50 3.23
C ILE A 195 -1.30 -4.71 4.47
N ALA A 196 -1.47 -3.40 4.30
CA ALA A 196 -2.01 -2.53 5.33
C ALA A 196 -2.89 -1.48 4.64
N PRO A 197 -4.06 -1.13 5.21
CA PRO A 197 -4.91 -0.06 4.67
C PRO A 197 -4.10 1.23 4.45
N TRP A 198 -4.33 1.89 3.30
CA TRP A 198 -3.64 3.11 2.88
C TRP A 198 -2.13 2.95 2.62
N TYR A 199 -1.66 1.71 2.50
CA TYR A 199 -0.25 1.38 2.35
C TYR A 199 -0.01 0.48 1.13
N PHE A 200 1.25 0.36 0.72
CA PHE A 200 1.64 -0.62 -0.28
C PHE A 200 1.62 -2.02 0.33
N GLY A 201 1.44 -3.03 -0.53
CA GLY A 201 1.59 -4.41 -0.10
C GLY A 201 2.93 -4.99 -0.54
N PRO A 202 3.92 -5.22 0.35
CA PRO A 202 5.15 -5.87 -0.06
C PRO A 202 5.00 -7.39 -0.11
N SER A 203 5.87 -8.06 -0.87
CA SER A 203 5.93 -9.52 -0.96
C SER A 203 7.25 -10.05 -0.41
N CYS A 204 7.21 -11.07 0.44
CA CYS A 204 8.40 -11.78 0.92
C CYS A 204 8.31 -13.30 0.70
N SER A 205 9.46 -13.97 0.68
CA SER A 205 9.53 -15.43 0.64
C SER A 205 9.02 -16.02 1.95
N ALA A 206 8.02 -16.90 1.89
CA ALA A 206 7.50 -17.54 3.10
C ALA A 206 8.57 -18.42 3.75
N GLU A 207 9.37 -19.12 2.94
CA GLU A 207 10.44 -19.99 3.43
C GLU A 207 11.53 -19.21 4.18
N GLU A 208 11.99 -18.08 3.62
CA GLU A 208 13.02 -17.26 4.24
C GLU A 208 12.52 -16.57 5.52
N CYS A 209 11.23 -16.21 5.56
CA CYS A 209 10.60 -15.60 6.72
C CYS A 209 10.07 -16.62 7.74
N GLY A 210 10.12 -17.92 7.46
CA GLY A 210 9.54 -18.97 8.31
C GLY A 210 8.02 -18.86 8.45
N LEU A 211 7.34 -18.34 7.41
CA LEU A 211 5.89 -18.16 7.36
C LEU A 211 5.23 -19.29 6.56
N GLU A 212 3.91 -19.40 6.70
CA GLU A 212 3.11 -20.27 5.84
C GLU A 212 3.06 -19.73 4.42
N LYS A 213 3.16 -20.64 3.45
CA LYS A 213 3.14 -20.34 2.02
C LYS A 213 1.75 -19.87 1.58
N ASP A 214 1.73 -18.99 0.58
CA ASP A 214 0.52 -18.57 -0.12
C ASP A 214 -0.51 -17.95 0.83
N ARG A 215 -0.07 -16.88 1.50
CA ARG A 215 -0.85 -16.11 2.47
C ARG A 215 -0.88 -14.63 2.14
N VAL A 216 -2.01 -14.00 2.45
CA VAL A 216 -2.16 -12.56 2.56
C VAL A 216 -2.27 -12.20 4.03
N CYS A 217 -1.37 -11.36 4.55
CA CYS A 217 -1.44 -10.86 5.93
C CYS A 217 -1.88 -9.39 5.92
N ALA A 218 -3.06 -9.09 6.46
CA ALA A 218 -3.60 -7.73 6.52
C ALA A 218 -3.56 -7.19 7.95
N ILE A 219 -2.89 -6.04 8.18
CA ILE A 219 -2.81 -5.44 9.52
C ILE A 219 -3.84 -4.32 9.72
N PHE A 220 -4.58 -4.40 10.82
CA PHE A 220 -5.57 -3.43 11.25
C PHE A 220 -5.14 -2.77 12.56
N ALA A 221 -4.07 -1.96 12.49
CA ALA A 221 -3.39 -1.42 13.67
C ALA A 221 -4.30 -0.64 14.62
N HIS A 222 -5.27 0.14 14.09
CA HIS A 222 -6.24 0.87 14.89
C HIS A 222 -7.08 -0.05 15.79
N TYR A 223 -7.36 -1.25 15.30
CA TYR A 223 -8.14 -2.27 15.99
C TYR A 223 -7.27 -3.33 16.70
N LYS A 224 -5.94 -3.20 16.63
CA LYS A 224 -4.96 -4.09 17.27
C LYS A 224 -5.13 -5.56 16.90
N TYR A 225 -5.39 -5.85 15.63
CA TYR A 225 -5.34 -7.22 15.12
C TYR A 225 -4.73 -7.24 13.72
N PHE A 226 -4.40 -8.44 13.26
CA PHE A 226 -4.11 -8.71 11.86
C PHE A 226 -4.81 -10.00 11.43
N GLU A 227 -5.09 -10.09 10.15
CA GLU A 227 -5.72 -11.24 9.51
C GLU A 227 -4.70 -11.97 8.65
N VAL A 228 -4.86 -13.29 8.53
CA VAL A 228 -4.08 -14.14 7.64
C VAL A 228 -5.04 -14.92 6.77
N SER A 229 -5.10 -14.58 5.49
CA SER A 229 -5.98 -15.19 4.50
C SER A 229 -5.23 -16.15 3.59
N LYS A 230 -5.80 -17.32 3.31
CA LYS A 230 -5.31 -18.25 2.29
C LYS A 230 -5.65 -17.73 0.90
N VAL A 231 -4.71 -17.86 -0.01
CA VAL A 231 -4.92 -17.44 -1.41
C VAL A 231 -5.91 -18.35 -2.15
N GLU A 232 -5.90 -19.65 -1.85
CA GLU A 232 -6.69 -20.66 -2.56
C GLU A 232 -8.22 -20.43 -2.43
N ASP A 233 -8.69 -20.17 -1.21
CA ASP A 233 -10.12 -20.13 -0.87
C ASP A 233 -10.54 -18.90 -0.06
N GLY A 234 -9.62 -17.99 0.26
CA GLY A 234 -9.90 -16.80 1.05
C GLY A 234 -10.14 -17.07 2.54
N GLU A 235 -9.97 -18.31 3.02
CA GLU A 235 -10.15 -18.64 4.44
C GLU A 235 -9.22 -17.78 5.29
N THR A 236 -9.79 -17.09 6.28
CA THR A 236 -9.10 -16.04 7.04
C THR A 236 -9.09 -16.34 8.52
N ASP A 237 -7.90 -16.31 9.12
CA ASP A 237 -7.67 -16.39 10.56
C ASP A 237 -7.36 -15.00 11.14
N GLU A 238 -7.98 -14.67 12.28
CA GLU A 238 -7.73 -13.41 13.00
C GLU A 238 -6.73 -13.61 14.16
N HIS A 239 -5.81 -12.67 14.31
CA HIS A 239 -4.77 -12.69 15.34
C HIS A 239 -4.66 -11.34 16.06
N GLU A 240 -4.71 -11.36 17.40
CA GLU A 240 -4.57 -10.15 18.21
C GLU A 240 -3.11 -9.64 18.25
N LEU A 241 -2.94 -8.33 18.12
CA LEU A 241 -1.69 -7.61 18.38
C LEU A 241 -1.62 -7.24 19.87
N ILE A 242 -1.38 -8.25 20.69
CA ILE A 242 -1.24 -8.11 22.14
C ILE A 242 -0.11 -7.12 22.45
N ASP A 243 -0.34 -6.21 23.39
CA ASP A 243 0.59 -5.16 23.82
C ASP A 243 0.98 -4.10 22.77
N ALA A 244 0.37 -4.09 21.58
CA ALA A 244 0.62 -3.05 20.60
C ALA A 244 0.12 -1.67 21.08
N PRO A 245 0.89 -0.58 20.87
CA PRO A 245 0.43 0.77 21.14
C PRO A 245 -0.77 1.11 20.24
N TYR A 246 -1.57 2.09 20.64
CA TYR A 246 -2.58 2.64 19.74
C TYR A 246 -1.91 3.28 18.52
N SER A 247 -2.35 2.92 17.32
CA SER A 247 -1.84 3.48 16.08
C SER A 247 -2.95 3.58 15.03
N GLU A 248 -3.05 4.72 14.37
CA GLU A 248 -3.97 4.92 13.23
C GLU A 248 -3.55 4.12 11.99
N HIS A 249 -2.27 3.79 11.89
CA HIS A 249 -1.67 3.17 10.71
C HIS A 249 -0.78 1.99 11.09
N GLY A 250 -0.89 0.90 10.35
CA GLY A 250 0.05 -0.22 10.41
C GLY A 250 1.04 -0.11 9.26
N MET A 251 2.29 -0.55 9.47
CA MET A 251 3.27 -0.67 8.42
C MET A 251 4.02 -1.99 8.56
N TRP A 252 4.37 -2.58 7.42
CA TRP A 252 5.26 -3.73 7.34
C TRP A 252 6.65 -3.24 6.92
N ILE A 253 7.67 -3.69 7.63
CA ILE A 253 9.07 -3.43 7.28
C ILE A 253 9.68 -4.77 6.89
N LEU A 254 9.99 -4.92 5.61
CA LEU A 254 10.73 -6.07 5.14
C LEU A 254 12.23 -5.90 5.40
N PRO A 255 12.94 -6.99 5.71
CA PRO A 255 14.39 -7.00 5.59
C PRO A 255 14.81 -6.58 4.19
N THR A 256 15.90 -5.84 4.06
CA THR A 256 16.45 -5.53 2.73
C THR A 256 17.02 -6.79 2.09
N GLU A 257 16.81 -6.96 0.78
CA GLU A 257 17.43 -8.01 -0.02
C GLU A 257 18.96 -7.86 -0.01
N THR A 258 19.68 -8.94 0.29
CA THR A 258 21.16 -8.98 0.38
C THR A 258 21.84 -8.70 -0.95
#